data_AF-A0A8E1VCR9-F1
#
_entry.id   AF-A0A8E1VCR9-F1
#
_cell.length_a   1.000
_cell.length_b   1.000
_cell.length_c   1.000
_cell.angle_alpha   90.00
_cell.angle_beta   90.00
_cell.angle_gamma   90.00
#
_symmetry.space_group_name_H-M   'P 1'
#
loop_
_entity.id
_entity.type
_entity.pdbx_description
1 polymer ?
#
loop_
_entity_poly.entity_id
_entity_poly.type
_entity_poly.pdbx_seq_one_letter_code
_entity_poly.pdbx_strand_id
1 'polypeptide(L)'
;MEFDYIIIGAGSAGNVLATRLTEDSSVNVLLLEAGGPDYRFDFRTQMPAALAWPLQGKRYNWAYETEPEPHMNNRRMECGRGKGLGGSSLINGMCYIRGNAMDLDNWAQQPGLENWTYRDCLPYYRKSETRDIGANDYHGGDGPVSITTCKPGNNPLFAAMIEAGVQAGYPRTDDLNGYQQEGFGPMDRFVTPQGRRSSTARGYLDTAKQRPNLKIITHATTDRILFEGKRAVGVQYLHGASDTSHTVHARREVLLCAGAIASPQILQRSGVGAAALLKQHDIPLVHDLPGVGENLQDHLEMYLQYECKEPVSLYPALKWWNQPKIGAEWLFKGTGIGASNQFEGGGFIRSREEFAWPNIQYHFLPVAINYNGSNAVEAHGFQCHVGSMRSPSRGHVRIKSRDPRRHPAILFNYMAHEQDWHEFRDAIRITRQIINQPALDKYRGKEISPGLECQSDEQLDEFVRNHAETAYHPCGTCKMGSDEMAVVDGEGRVHGLQGLRVVDASIMPLIITGNLNATTIMIGEKIADNIRGRQPLPRSEADYFVAGDRPVRGEPLRA
;
A
#
# COMPACT_ATOMS: atom_id res chain seq x y z
N MET A 1 33.90 -3.40 -0.84
CA MET A 1 33.28 -4.47 -0.02
C MET A 1 32.46 -5.36 -0.94
N GLU A 2 32.34 -6.65 -0.65
CA GLU A 2 31.66 -7.62 -1.52
C GLU A 2 30.69 -8.49 -0.70
N PHE A 3 29.49 -8.71 -1.23
CA PHE A 3 28.40 -9.47 -0.61
C PHE A 3 27.80 -10.46 -1.61
N ASP A 4 27.09 -11.49 -1.16
CA ASP A 4 26.36 -12.38 -2.07
C ASP A 4 25.19 -11.65 -2.71
N TYR A 5 24.42 -10.93 -1.89
CA TYR A 5 23.29 -10.11 -2.32
C TYR A 5 23.41 -8.69 -1.79
N ILE A 6 23.05 -7.72 -2.64
CA ILE A 6 22.85 -6.33 -2.22
C ILE A 6 21.36 -6.00 -2.41
N ILE A 7 20.67 -5.65 -1.33
CA ILE A 7 19.27 -5.24 -1.34
C ILE A 7 19.22 -3.71 -1.26
N ILE A 8 18.55 -3.09 -2.23
CA ILE A 8 18.34 -1.65 -2.31
C ILE A 8 16.94 -1.31 -1.79
N GLY A 9 16.87 -0.70 -0.62
CA GLY A 9 15.62 -0.30 0.04
C GLY A 9 15.21 -1.29 1.14
N ALA A 10 15.11 -0.81 2.38
CA ALA A 10 14.62 -1.57 3.53
C ALA A 10 13.10 -1.39 3.72
N GLY A 11 12.36 -1.47 2.61
CA GLY A 11 10.91 -1.38 2.56
C GLY A 11 10.21 -2.68 2.94
N SER A 12 8.91 -2.76 2.62
CA SER A 12 8.09 -3.94 2.97
C SER A 12 8.65 -5.24 2.41
N ALA A 13 9.06 -5.28 1.13
CA ALA A 13 9.66 -6.47 0.52
C ALA A 13 11.16 -6.63 0.86
N GLY A 14 11.93 -5.53 0.89
CA GLY A 14 13.38 -5.59 1.17
C GLY A 14 13.71 -6.17 2.54
N ASN A 15 12.90 -5.88 3.56
CA ASN A 15 13.06 -6.46 4.90
C ASN A 15 12.77 -7.96 4.95
N VAL A 16 11.80 -8.42 4.15
CA VAL A 16 11.49 -9.85 3.98
C VAL A 16 12.70 -10.55 3.36
N LEU A 17 13.20 -10.05 2.23
CA LEU A 17 14.35 -10.63 1.55
C LEU A 17 15.58 -10.67 2.43
N ALA A 18 15.92 -9.56 3.11
CA ALA A 18 17.06 -9.52 4.02
C ALA A 18 16.95 -10.58 5.12
N THR A 19 15.74 -10.79 5.65
CA THR A 19 15.47 -11.77 6.70
C THR A 19 15.51 -13.20 6.17
N ARG A 20 14.87 -13.48 5.04
CA ARG A 20 14.79 -14.84 4.49
C ARG A 20 16.11 -15.32 3.90
N LEU A 21 16.85 -14.46 3.18
CA LEU A 21 18.14 -14.84 2.59
C LEU A 21 19.19 -15.12 3.65
N THR A 22 19.19 -14.38 4.76
CA THR A 22 20.19 -14.54 5.84
C THR A 22 19.86 -15.67 6.81
N GLU A 23 18.74 -16.38 6.64
CA GLU A 23 18.51 -17.65 7.33
C GLU A 23 19.56 -18.71 6.93
N ASP A 24 20.12 -18.60 5.73
CA ASP A 24 21.30 -19.37 5.34
C ASP A 24 22.57 -18.64 5.82
N SER A 25 23.26 -19.24 6.79
CA SER A 25 24.48 -18.66 7.36
C SER A 25 25.65 -18.54 6.37
N SER A 26 25.60 -19.22 5.23
CA SER A 26 26.61 -19.11 4.16
C SER A 26 26.41 -17.89 3.25
N VAL A 27 25.24 -17.24 3.33
CA VAL A 27 24.87 -16.12 2.47
C VAL A 27 25.09 -14.80 3.19
N ASN A 28 25.89 -13.91 2.61
CA ASN A 28 26.13 -12.56 3.14
C ASN A 28 25.30 -11.52 2.40
N VAL A 29 24.54 -10.72 3.15
CA VAL A 29 23.62 -9.72 2.59
C VAL A 29 23.97 -8.33 3.07
N LEU A 30 23.99 -7.37 2.14
CA LEU A 30 24.01 -5.95 2.42
C LEU A 30 22.62 -5.35 2.16
N LEU A 31 22.04 -4.68 3.15
CA LEU A 31 20.79 -3.93 3.03
C LEU A 31 21.08 -2.43 3.12
N LEU A 32 20.78 -1.70 2.03
CA LEU A 32 20.95 -0.24 1.94
C LEU A 32 19.60 0.46 2.09
N GLU A 33 19.52 1.41 3.01
CA GLU A 33 18.31 2.22 3.23
C GLU A 33 18.65 3.72 3.28
N ALA A 34 17.94 4.53 2.48
CA ALA A 34 18.17 5.97 2.41
C ALA A 34 17.71 6.72 3.67
N GLY A 35 16.71 6.21 4.36
CA GLY A 35 16.21 6.76 5.62
C GLY A 35 16.93 6.25 6.86
N GLY A 36 16.41 6.68 8.01
CA GLY A 36 16.97 6.35 9.31
C GLY A 36 16.42 5.04 9.91
N PRO A 37 16.85 4.71 11.14
CA PRO A 37 16.34 3.58 11.90
C PRO A 37 14.86 3.72 12.26
N ASP A 38 14.19 2.58 12.50
CA ASP A 38 12.92 2.55 13.21
C ASP A 38 13.18 2.62 14.73
N TYR A 39 12.84 3.75 15.37
CA TYR A 39 13.08 4.00 16.81
C TYR A 39 11.92 3.48 17.68
N ARG A 40 12.21 2.58 18.64
CA ARG A 40 11.18 1.88 19.44
C ARG A 40 10.33 2.77 20.35
N PHE A 41 10.83 3.96 20.67
CA PHE A 41 10.17 4.91 21.58
C PHE A 41 9.67 6.16 20.86
N ASP A 42 9.80 6.23 19.54
CA ASP A 42 9.24 7.35 18.78
C ASP A 42 7.75 7.13 18.58
N PHE A 43 6.92 7.85 19.33
CA PHE A 43 5.47 7.71 19.27
C PHE A 43 4.92 7.92 17.85
N ARG A 44 5.59 8.73 17.02
CA ARG A 44 5.11 9.05 15.67
C ARG A 44 4.99 7.80 14.81
N THR A 45 6.00 6.91 14.89
CA THR A 45 5.98 5.66 14.11
C THR A 45 5.40 4.50 14.90
N GLN A 46 5.47 4.50 16.23
CA GLN A 46 5.08 3.34 17.03
C GLN A 46 3.62 3.37 17.50
N MET A 47 3.02 4.54 17.71
CA MET A 47 1.64 4.68 18.18
C MET A 47 0.68 4.66 16.98
N PRO A 48 -0.23 3.68 16.87
CA PRO A 48 -1.17 3.60 15.76
C PRO A 48 -1.98 4.88 15.50
N ALA A 49 -2.47 5.54 16.55
CA ALA A 49 -3.24 6.78 16.41
C ALA A 49 -2.42 7.99 15.93
N ALA A 50 -1.08 7.90 15.89
CA ALA A 50 -0.21 8.98 15.44
C ALA A 50 0.02 9.01 13.91
N LEU A 51 -0.76 8.25 13.13
CA LEU A 51 -0.64 8.07 11.68
C LEU A 51 -0.27 9.34 10.87
N ALA A 52 -0.88 10.49 11.17
CA ALA A 52 -0.62 11.72 10.42
C ALA A 52 0.79 12.29 10.66
N TRP A 53 1.41 12.01 11.80
CA TRP A 53 2.69 12.62 12.20
C TRP A 53 3.88 12.18 11.34
N PRO A 54 4.08 10.89 11.01
CA PRO A 54 5.16 10.49 10.11
C PRO A 54 5.05 11.01 8.68
N LEU A 55 3.84 11.35 8.23
CA LEU A 55 3.60 11.93 6.91
C LEU A 55 4.06 13.39 6.85
N GLN A 56 4.10 14.08 8.00
CA GLN A 56 4.57 15.47 8.09
C GLN A 56 6.09 15.58 7.94
N GLY A 57 6.52 16.43 7.01
CA GLY A 57 7.93 16.73 6.78
C GLY A 57 8.70 15.58 6.09
N LYS A 58 10.03 15.61 6.17
CA LYS A 58 10.92 14.72 5.39
C LYS A 58 11.71 13.69 6.23
N ARG A 59 11.36 13.55 7.51
CA ARG A 59 12.10 12.67 8.44
C ARG A 59 11.82 11.19 8.17
N TYR A 60 10.55 10.82 8.08
CA TYR A 60 10.08 9.46 7.79
C TYR A 60 9.37 9.33 6.44
N ASN A 61 9.22 10.45 5.73
CA ASN A 61 8.53 10.55 4.46
C ASN A 61 9.48 11.14 3.42
N TRP A 62 9.48 10.61 2.20
CA TRP A 62 10.14 11.24 1.06
C TRP A 62 9.47 12.55 0.65
N ALA A 63 8.16 12.67 0.91
CA ALA A 63 7.32 13.81 0.55
C ALA A 63 7.47 14.13 -0.95
N TYR A 64 7.23 13.12 -1.80
CA TYR A 64 7.11 13.35 -3.23
C TYR A 64 5.85 14.16 -3.52
N GLU A 65 5.86 14.84 -4.65
CA GLU A 65 4.70 15.53 -5.22
C GLU A 65 4.59 15.11 -6.68
N THR A 66 3.37 15.02 -7.17
CA THR A 66 3.12 14.77 -8.59
C THR A 66 3.53 15.97 -9.44
N GLU A 67 3.71 15.73 -10.74
CA GLU A 67 3.51 16.74 -11.75
C GLU A 67 2.04 17.17 -11.78
N PRO A 68 1.69 18.33 -12.37
CA PRO A 68 0.32 18.79 -12.43
C PRO A 68 -0.56 17.73 -13.11
N GLU A 69 -1.56 17.23 -12.39
CA GLU A 69 -2.46 16.19 -12.89
C GLU A 69 -3.48 16.83 -13.85
N PRO A 70 -3.43 16.52 -15.17
CA PRO A 70 -4.11 17.30 -16.20
C PRO A 70 -5.64 17.25 -16.08
N HIS A 71 -6.18 16.14 -15.58
CA HIS A 71 -7.63 15.96 -15.41
C HIS A 71 -8.12 16.30 -14.00
N MET A 72 -7.23 16.75 -13.11
CA MET A 72 -7.53 17.10 -11.71
C MET A 72 -7.30 18.58 -11.43
N ASN A 73 -7.73 19.45 -12.34
CA ASN A 73 -7.53 20.91 -12.27
C ASN A 73 -6.05 21.32 -12.11
N ASN A 74 -5.13 20.55 -12.70
CA ASN A 74 -3.68 20.77 -12.61
C ASN A 74 -3.14 20.81 -11.17
N ARG A 75 -3.83 20.16 -10.22
CA ARG A 75 -3.35 20.02 -8.85
C ARG A 75 -2.04 19.24 -8.83
N ARG A 76 -1.12 19.67 -7.96
CA ARG A 76 0.01 18.84 -7.52
C ARG A 76 -0.44 18.10 -6.27
N MET A 77 -0.39 16.78 -6.32
CA MET A 77 -0.89 15.92 -5.26
C MET A 77 0.28 15.36 -4.45
N GLU A 78 0.09 15.22 -3.15
CA GLU A 78 1.11 14.62 -2.28
C GLU A 78 1.25 13.13 -2.58
N CYS A 79 2.48 12.63 -2.69
CA CYS A 79 2.78 11.21 -2.86
C CYS A 79 3.72 10.76 -1.72
N GLY A 80 3.17 10.70 -0.50
CA GLY A 80 3.93 10.32 0.70
C GLY A 80 4.45 8.88 0.62
N ARG A 81 5.76 8.67 0.76
CA ARG A 81 6.43 7.35 0.74
C ARG A 81 7.38 7.23 1.93
N GLY A 82 7.40 6.07 2.58
CA GLY A 82 8.23 5.87 3.77
C GLY A 82 9.73 5.94 3.45
N LYS A 83 10.47 6.65 4.31
CA LYS A 83 11.92 6.84 4.24
C LYS A 83 12.55 6.40 5.56
N GLY A 84 12.99 5.15 5.63
CA GLY A 84 13.56 4.54 6.83
C GLY A 84 13.37 3.03 6.86
N LEU A 85 13.95 2.36 7.85
CA LEU A 85 13.76 0.92 8.02
C LEU A 85 12.27 0.61 8.19
N GLY A 86 11.72 -0.21 7.30
CA GLY A 86 10.29 -0.49 7.18
C GLY A 86 9.65 0.12 5.94
N GLY A 87 10.30 1.10 5.31
CA GLY A 87 9.78 1.87 4.18
C GLY A 87 8.35 2.37 4.48
N SER A 88 7.44 2.23 3.52
CA SER A 88 6.05 2.67 3.73
C SER A 88 5.31 1.93 4.84
N SER A 89 5.71 0.70 5.24
CA SER A 89 5.09 0.03 6.41
C SER A 89 5.37 0.74 7.74
N LEU A 90 6.39 1.61 7.78
CA LEU A 90 6.71 2.45 8.94
C LEU A 90 5.70 3.59 9.15
N ILE A 91 5.03 4.02 8.07
CA ILE A 91 4.21 5.25 8.06
C ILE A 91 2.76 5.05 7.58
N ASN A 92 2.39 3.87 7.08
CA ASN A 92 1.07 3.60 6.49
C ASN A 92 -0.09 3.65 7.51
N GLY A 93 -1.34 3.59 7.01
CA GLY A 93 -2.58 3.50 7.80
C GLY A 93 -2.79 2.21 8.60
N MET A 94 -1.86 1.24 8.51
CA MET A 94 -1.93 -0.08 9.17
C MET A 94 -3.15 -0.93 8.81
N CYS A 95 -3.99 -0.56 7.84
CA CYS A 95 -5.05 -1.45 7.35
C CYS A 95 -4.43 -2.76 6.86
N TYR A 96 -4.92 -3.89 7.37
CA TYR A 96 -4.52 -5.21 6.92
C TYR A 96 -5.55 -5.73 5.92
N ILE A 97 -5.24 -5.52 4.64
CA ILE A 97 -6.04 -5.99 3.51
C ILE A 97 -5.11 -6.70 2.52
N ARG A 98 -5.59 -7.82 1.98
CA ARG A 98 -4.96 -8.61 0.92
C ARG A 98 -5.67 -8.33 -0.41
N GLY A 99 -5.03 -8.70 -1.51
CA GLY A 99 -5.68 -8.64 -2.83
C GLY A 99 -6.87 -9.60 -2.93
N ASN A 100 -7.87 -9.22 -3.73
CA ASN A 100 -8.96 -10.13 -4.06
C ASN A 100 -8.41 -11.34 -4.82
N ALA A 101 -9.02 -12.51 -4.62
CA ALA A 101 -8.62 -13.72 -5.32
C ALA A 101 -8.64 -13.56 -6.84
N MET A 102 -9.66 -12.88 -7.36
CA MET A 102 -9.82 -12.63 -8.79
C MET A 102 -8.74 -11.71 -9.37
N ASP A 103 -8.13 -10.81 -8.58
CA ASP A 103 -7.01 -9.99 -9.07
C ASP A 103 -5.78 -10.85 -9.35
N LEU A 104 -5.46 -11.77 -8.43
CA LEU A 104 -4.31 -12.66 -8.53
C LEU A 104 -4.52 -13.72 -9.63
N ASP A 105 -5.73 -14.27 -9.73
CA ASP A 105 -6.08 -15.17 -10.82
C ASP A 105 -6.04 -14.45 -12.17
N ASN A 106 -6.42 -13.18 -12.23
CA ASN A 106 -6.29 -12.37 -13.44
C ASN A 106 -4.80 -12.12 -13.80
N TRP A 107 -3.90 -11.95 -12.82
CA TRP A 107 -2.47 -11.94 -13.10
C TRP A 107 -2.01 -13.28 -13.70
N ALA A 108 -2.49 -14.40 -13.15
CA ALA A 108 -2.09 -15.74 -13.57
C ALA A 108 -2.60 -16.15 -14.97
N GLN A 109 -3.53 -15.40 -15.56
CA GLN A 109 -3.92 -15.57 -16.96
C GLN A 109 -2.85 -15.09 -17.94
N GLN A 110 -1.90 -14.27 -17.49
CA GLN A 110 -0.82 -13.79 -18.35
C GLN A 110 0.27 -14.86 -18.50
N PRO A 111 0.84 -15.03 -19.71
CA PRO A 111 1.91 -15.99 -19.93
C PRO A 111 3.12 -15.76 -19.01
N GLY A 112 3.59 -16.84 -18.37
CA GLY A 112 4.72 -16.81 -17.44
C GLY A 112 4.37 -16.37 -16.02
N LEU A 113 3.09 -16.11 -15.71
CA LEU A 113 2.60 -15.78 -14.37
C LEU A 113 1.65 -16.85 -13.81
N GLU A 114 1.60 -18.05 -14.40
CA GLU A 114 0.61 -19.08 -14.07
C GLU A 114 0.65 -19.54 -12.60
N ASN A 115 1.78 -19.35 -11.92
CA ASN A 115 1.99 -19.65 -10.51
C ASN A 115 1.64 -18.49 -9.55
N TRP A 116 0.96 -17.44 -10.04
CA TRP A 116 0.49 -16.30 -9.27
C TRP A 116 -1.01 -16.35 -8.95
N THR A 117 -1.67 -17.50 -9.10
CA THR A 117 -3.08 -17.65 -8.69
C THR A 117 -3.27 -17.30 -7.21
N TYR A 118 -4.49 -16.96 -6.80
CA TYR A 118 -4.79 -16.73 -5.39
C TYR A 118 -4.36 -17.90 -4.52
N ARG A 119 -4.62 -19.13 -4.99
CA ARG A 119 -4.26 -20.37 -4.29
C ARG A 119 -2.75 -20.58 -4.17
N ASP A 120 -1.96 -20.07 -5.10
CA ASP A 120 -0.48 -20.11 -5.02
C ASP A 120 0.11 -19.00 -4.14
N CYS A 121 -0.65 -17.93 -3.91
CA CYS A 121 -0.23 -16.78 -3.11
C CYS A 121 -0.71 -16.84 -1.65
N LEU A 122 -1.87 -17.45 -1.39
CA LEU A 122 -2.47 -17.56 -0.06
C LEU A 122 -1.53 -18.18 1.00
N PRO A 123 -0.77 -19.26 0.71
CA PRO A 123 0.20 -19.79 1.66
C PRO A 123 1.26 -18.77 2.09
N TYR A 124 1.65 -17.85 1.20
CA TYR A 124 2.63 -16.81 1.48
C TYR A 124 2.05 -15.64 2.28
N TYR A 125 0.78 -15.29 2.05
CA TYR A 125 0.06 -14.39 2.97
C TYR A 125 0.03 -14.98 4.39
N ARG A 126 -0.35 -16.26 4.54
CA ARG A 126 -0.38 -16.96 5.82
C ARG A 126 1.00 -17.04 6.48
N LYS A 127 2.05 -17.37 5.72
CA LYS A 127 3.44 -17.41 6.23
C LYS A 127 3.89 -16.07 6.81
N SER A 128 3.38 -14.97 6.27
CA SER A 128 3.85 -13.63 6.65
C SER A 128 3.29 -13.14 7.99
N GLU A 129 2.15 -13.65 8.44
CA GLU A 129 1.37 -13.05 9.54
C GLU A 129 1.17 -13.94 10.76
N THR A 130 0.95 -13.29 11.90
CA THR A 130 0.36 -13.87 13.11
C THR A 130 -0.91 -13.10 13.44
N ARG A 131 -2.07 -13.72 13.21
CA ARG A 131 -3.37 -13.15 13.59
C ARG A 131 -3.68 -13.44 15.06
N ASP A 132 -4.13 -12.43 15.78
CA ASP A 132 -4.33 -12.49 17.23
C ASP A 132 -5.44 -13.45 17.71
N ILE A 133 -6.36 -13.83 16.83
CA ILE A 133 -7.37 -14.87 17.11
C ILE A 133 -6.99 -16.26 16.57
N GLY A 134 -5.75 -16.43 16.11
CA GLY A 134 -5.21 -17.68 15.59
C GLY A 134 -5.34 -17.86 14.08
N ALA A 135 -4.71 -18.92 13.58
CA ALA A 135 -4.72 -19.30 12.18
C ALA A 135 -6.05 -19.93 11.76
N ASN A 136 -6.35 -19.87 10.45
CA ASN A 136 -7.42 -20.63 9.81
C ASN A 136 -7.01 -20.95 8.36
N ASP A 137 -7.96 -21.31 7.50
CA ASP A 137 -7.69 -21.63 6.09
C ASP A 137 -7.10 -20.44 5.32
N TYR A 138 -7.45 -19.23 5.73
CA TYR A 138 -7.01 -17.98 5.10
C TYR A 138 -5.88 -17.30 5.87
N HIS A 139 -5.78 -17.45 7.18
CA HIS A 139 -4.89 -16.68 8.04
C HIS A 139 -3.79 -17.53 8.69
N GLY A 140 -2.65 -16.88 8.94
CA GLY A 140 -1.48 -17.42 9.61
C GLY A 140 -1.48 -17.17 11.12
N GLY A 141 -0.71 -17.97 11.85
CA GLY A 141 -0.59 -17.90 13.31
C GLY A 141 0.83 -17.70 13.84
N ASP A 142 1.85 -17.80 12.98
CA ASP A 142 3.26 -17.86 13.40
C ASP A 142 4.19 -16.95 12.58
N GLY A 143 3.61 -16.13 11.70
CA GLY A 143 4.35 -15.22 10.84
C GLY A 143 4.86 -13.97 11.55
N PRO A 144 5.91 -13.32 11.01
CA PRO A 144 6.63 -12.25 11.68
C PRO A 144 5.84 -10.94 11.88
N VAL A 145 4.82 -10.63 11.09
CA VAL A 145 4.00 -9.43 11.31
C VAL A 145 2.74 -9.75 12.10
N SER A 146 2.48 -8.97 13.15
CA SER A 146 1.29 -9.13 14.00
C SER A 146 0.07 -8.44 13.38
N ILE A 147 -1.03 -9.18 13.32
CA ILE A 147 -2.32 -8.72 12.84
C ILE A 147 -3.31 -8.79 14.01
N THR A 148 -3.98 -7.67 14.29
CA THR A 148 -4.99 -7.58 15.35
C THR A 148 -6.36 -7.40 14.72
N THR A 149 -7.36 -8.19 15.13
CA THR A 149 -8.74 -7.99 14.68
C THR A 149 -9.41 -6.77 15.32
N CYS A 150 -10.44 -6.24 14.65
CA CYS A 150 -11.40 -5.34 15.28
C CYS A 150 -11.98 -5.97 16.57
N LYS A 151 -12.14 -5.16 17.62
CA LYS A 151 -12.65 -5.61 18.92
C LYS A 151 -14.06 -5.09 19.20
N PRO A 152 -14.96 -5.91 19.77
CA PRO A 152 -16.30 -5.46 20.14
C PRO A 152 -16.25 -4.24 21.07
N GLY A 153 -17.20 -3.31 20.88
CA GLY A 153 -17.35 -2.14 21.76
C GLY A 153 -16.32 -1.03 21.56
N ASN A 154 -15.45 -1.10 20.55
CA ASN A 154 -14.45 -0.06 20.31
C ASN A 154 -15.06 1.30 19.90
N ASN A 155 -15.97 1.30 18.91
CA ASN A 155 -16.81 2.46 18.59
C ASN A 155 -18.14 2.00 17.97
N PRO A 156 -19.31 2.50 18.44
CA PRO A 156 -20.61 2.07 17.91
C PRO A 156 -20.82 2.41 16.43
N LEU A 157 -20.14 3.43 15.91
CA LEU A 157 -20.28 3.85 14.52
C LEU A 157 -19.78 2.79 13.52
N PHE A 158 -18.80 1.96 13.88
CA PHE A 158 -18.34 0.85 13.01
C PHE A 158 -19.47 -0.15 12.76
N ALA A 159 -20.14 -0.59 13.84
CA ALA A 159 -21.24 -1.53 13.74
C ALA A 159 -22.43 -0.93 12.98
N ALA A 160 -22.74 0.35 13.22
CA ALA A 160 -23.81 1.06 12.53
C ALA A 160 -23.54 1.19 11.02
N MET A 161 -22.30 1.47 10.62
CA MET A 161 -21.92 1.53 9.21
C MET A 161 -21.98 0.18 8.50
N ILE A 162 -21.49 -0.88 9.14
CA ILE A 162 -21.56 -2.23 8.56
C ILE A 162 -23.03 -2.62 8.36
N GLU A 163 -23.86 -2.39 9.37
CA GLU A 163 -25.28 -2.65 9.29
C GLU A 163 -25.99 -1.78 8.23
N ALA A 164 -25.61 -0.51 8.09
CA ALA A 164 -26.11 0.35 7.02
C ALA A 164 -25.75 -0.18 5.63
N GLY A 165 -24.54 -0.71 5.43
CA GLY A 165 -24.16 -1.38 4.19
C GLY A 165 -25.06 -2.59 3.88
N VAL A 166 -25.36 -3.39 4.91
CA VAL A 166 -26.29 -4.53 4.81
C VAL A 166 -27.70 -4.08 4.46
N GLN A 167 -28.21 -3.04 5.13
CA GLN A 167 -29.54 -2.48 4.88
C GLN A 167 -29.68 -1.86 3.49
N ALA A 168 -28.57 -1.40 2.90
CA ALA A 168 -28.51 -0.93 1.51
C ALA A 168 -28.51 -2.07 0.47
N GLY A 169 -28.55 -3.34 0.91
CA GLY A 169 -28.64 -4.53 0.06
C GLY A 169 -27.31 -5.21 -0.25
N TYR A 170 -26.19 -4.77 0.34
CA TYR A 170 -24.88 -5.43 0.19
C TYR A 170 -24.71 -6.56 1.21
N PRO A 171 -23.91 -7.60 0.92
CA PRO A 171 -23.70 -8.68 1.87
C PRO A 171 -22.90 -8.22 3.10
N ARG A 172 -23.09 -8.94 4.22
CA ARG A 172 -22.17 -8.87 5.37
C ARG A 172 -21.01 -9.83 5.13
N THR A 173 -19.80 -9.41 5.51
CA THR A 173 -18.65 -10.31 5.64
C THR A 173 -18.07 -10.22 7.04
N ASP A 174 -17.69 -11.36 7.59
CA ASP A 174 -17.04 -11.43 8.91
C ASP A 174 -15.51 -11.21 8.80
N ASP A 175 -14.98 -11.27 7.58
CA ASP A 175 -13.55 -11.17 7.29
C ASP A 175 -13.31 -10.75 5.83
N LEU A 176 -12.90 -9.50 5.63
CA LEU A 176 -12.59 -8.95 4.30
C LEU A 176 -11.38 -9.62 3.64
N ASN A 177 -10.62 -10.43 4.37
CA ASN A 177 -9.47 -11.21 3.88
C ASN A 177 -9.74 -12.73 3.82
N GLY A 178 -10.96 -13.15 4.15
CA GLY A 178 -11.39 -14.55 4.21
C GLY A 178 -12.07 -15.01 2.92
N TYR A 179 -13.05 -15.90 3.06
CA TYR A 179 -13.80 -16.49 1.93
C TYR A 179 -14.41 -15.43 1.00
N GLN A 180 -15.02 -14.38 1.56
CA GLN A 180 -15.77 -13.37 0.80
C GLN A 180 -15.32 -11.96 1.16
N GLN A 181 -14.62 -11.30 0.24
CA GLN A 181 -14.24 -9.88 0.36
C GLN A 181 -15.43 -8.94 0.06
N GLU A 182 -16.31 -9.32 -0.88
CA GLU A 182 -17.48 -8.51 -1.25
C GLU A 182 -18.46 -8.39 -0.07
N GLY A 183 -18.74 -7.16 0.34
CA GLY A 183 -19.63 -6.83 1.45
C GLY A 183 -19.02 -5.85 2.46
N PHE A 184 -19.76 -5.62 3.54
CA PHE A 184 -19.31 -4.79 4.67
C PHE A 184 -18.95 -5.65 5.88
N GLY A 185 -17.85 -5.29 6.55
CA GLY A 185 -17.28 -6.10 7.61
C GLY A 185 -16.19 -5.41 8.44
N PRO A 186 -15.66 -6.10 9.45
CA PRO A 186 -14.54 -5.61 10.24
C PRO A 186 -13.25 -5.58 9.40
N MET A 187 -12.38 -4.60 9.72
CA MET A 187 -11.06 -4.49 9.12
C MET A 187 -9.97 -4.83 10.14
N ASP A 188 -9.13 -5.78 9.79
CA ASP A 188 -7.95 -6.16 10.57
C ASP A 188 -6.83 -5.11 10.38
N ARG A 189 -5.84 -5.11 11.28
CA ARG A 189 -4.77 -4.10 11.27
C ARG A 189 -3.39 -4.65 11.63
N PHE A 190 -2.35 -4.05 11.04
CA PHE A 190 -0.93 -4.26 11.36
C PHE A 190 -0.56 -3.64 12.71
N VAL A 191 -1.10 -4.20 13.79
CA VAL A 191 -0.86 -3.77 15.18
C VAL A 191 -0.53 -5.00 16.02
N THR A 192 0.45 -4.87 16.92
CA THR A 192 0.82 -5.93 17.87
C THR A 192 -0.20 -6.04 19.01
N PRO A 193 -0.25 -7.17 19.73
CA PRO A 193 -1.12 -7.31 20.90
C PRO A 193 -0.87 -6.26 22.00
N GLN A 194 0.30 -5.61 22.01
CA GLN A 194 0.68 -4.53 22.92
C GLN A 194 0.35 -3.13 22.35
N GLY A 195 -0.50 -3.04 21.33
CA GLY A 195 -0.99 -1.77 20.78
C GLY A 195 0.06 -0.96 20.02
N ARG A 196 1.10 -1.60 19.46
CA ARG A 196 2.15 -0.91 18.69
C ARG A 196 2.02 -1.23 17.21
N ARG A 197 2.46 -0.32 16.34
CA ARG A 197 2.57 -0.58 14.89
C ARG A 197 3.41 -1.84 14.61
N SER A 198 2.89 -2.74 13.79
CA SER A 198 3.61 -3.92 13.28
C SER A 198 4.19 -3.65 11.89
N SER A 199 5.30 -2.91 11.82
CA SER A 199 6.03 -2.66 10.57
C SER A 199 6.87 -3.89 10.16
N THR A 200 7.31 -3.95 8.89
CA THR A 200 8.23 -5.02 8.45
C THR A 200 9.61 -4.92 9.09
N ALA A 201 10.04 -3.73 9.53
CA ALA A 201 11.27 -3.60 10.31
C ALA A 201 11.13 -4.26 11.69
N ARG A 202 9.97 -4.15 12.33
CA ARG A 202 9.67 -4.80 13.61
C ARG A 202 9.41 -6.29 13.48
N GLY A 203 8.67 -6.70 12.47
CA GLY A 203 8.35 -8.12 12.28
C GLY A 203 9.52 -8.93 11.74
N TYR A 204 10.17 -8.45 10.68
CA TYR A 204 11.23 -9.19 9.98
C TYR A 204 12.63 -8.81 10.47
N LEU A 205 13.04 -7.54 10.34
CA LEU A 205 14.43 -7.16 10.62
C LEU A 205 14.82 -7.35 12.08
N ASP A 206 13.93 -7.15 13.05
CA ASP A 206 14.28 -7.40 14.45
C ASP A 206 14.69 -8.86 14.73
N THR A 207 14.22 -9.81 13.92
CA THR A 207 14.62 -11.24 14.00
C THR A 207 15.97 -11.53 13.31
N ALA A 208 16.38 -10.70 12.34
CA ALA A 208 17.54 -10.95 11.50
C ALA A 208 18.75 -10.04 11.77
N LYS A 209 18.54 -8.83 12.30
CA LYS A 209 19.58 -7.79 12.43
C LYS A 209 20.76 -8.15 13.34
N GLN A 210 20.61 -9.17 14.19
CA GLN A 210 21.67 -9.67 15.06
C GLN A 210 22.54 -10.74 14.37
N ARG A 211 22.15 -11.21 13.18
CA ARG A 211 22.89 -12.24 12.45
C ARG A 211 24.16 -11.63 11.85
N PRO A 212 25.33 -12.29 11.97
CA PRO A 212 26.61 -11.73 11.51
C PRO A 212 26.71 -11.60 9.99
N ASN A 213 25.89 -12.33 9.24
CA ASN A 213 25.83 -12.32 7.78
C ASN A 213 24.86 -11.28 7.20
N LEU A 214 24.26 -10.41 8.04
CA LEU A 214 23.45 -9.27 7.60
C LEU A 214 24.12 -7.95 7.97
N LYS A 215 24.50 -7.15 6.98
CA LYS A 215 24.95 -5.77 7.19
C LYS A 215 23.85 -4.80 6.75
N ILE A 216 23.43 -3.91 7.66
CA ILE A 216 22.45 -2.86 7.38
C ILE A 216 23.16 -1.50 7.39
N ILE A 217 22.99 -0.71 6.33
CA ILE A 217 23.49 0.67 6.25
C ILE A 217 22.29 1.60 6.02
N THR A 218 21.93 2.34 7.06
CA THR A 218 20.94 3.42 7.01
C THR A 218 21.57 4.72 6.48
N HIS A 219 20.74 5.69 6.09
CA HIS A 219 21.20 6.93 5.47
C HIS A 219 22.05 6.70 4.20
N ALA A 220 21.85 5.58 3.52
CA ALA A 220 22.52 5.19 2.28
C ALA A 220 21.58 5.43 1.08
N THR A 221 21.71 6.59 0.44
CA THR A 221 20.93 6.90 -0.77
C THR A 221 21.60 6.21 -1.97
N THR A 222 20.94 5.21 -2.53
CA THR A 222 21.44 4.52 -3.72
C THR A 222 21.43 5.44 -4.92
N ASP A 223 22.58 5.60 -5.55
CA ASP A 223 22.75 6.40 -6.76
C ASP A 223 22.32 5.59 -7.99
N ARG A 224 23.08 4.53 -8.29
CA ARG A 224 22.89 3.67 -9.45
C ARG A 224 23.45 2.27 -9.23
N ILE A 225 22.97 1.35 -10.07
CA ILE A 225 23.46 -0.02 -10.20
C ILE A 225 24.62 -0.02 -11.21
N LEU A 226 25.65 -0.80 -10.92
CA LEU A 226 26.84 -0.94 -11.73
C LEU A 226 26.75 -2.19 -12.60
N PHE A 227 27.16 -2.08 -13.86
CA PHE A 227 27.06 -3.15 -14.85
C PHE A 227 28.41 -3.45 -15.50
N GLU A 228 28.66 -4.73 -15.74
CA GLU A 228 29.67 -5.23 -16.67
C GLU A 228 28.94 -5.90 -17.84
N GLY A 229 28.88 -5.21 -18.99
CA GLY A 229 28.02 -5.62 -20.10
C GLY A 229 26.54 -5.65 -19.67
N LYS A 230 25.95 -6.85 -19.64
CA LYS A 230 24.55 -7.08 -19.27
C LYS A 230 24.36 -7.65 -17.85
N ARG A 231 25.44 -7.77 -17.07
CA ARG A 231 25.40 -8.29 -15.70
C ARG A 231 25.49 -7.15 -14.69
N ALA A 232 24.55 -7.05 -13.76
CA ALA A 232 24.67 -6.20 -12.60
C ALA A 232 25.71 -6.78 -11.63
N VAL A 233 26.72 -5.98 -11.27
CA VAL A 233 27.88 -6.41 -10.47
C VAL A 233 28.02 -5.67 -9.15
N GLY A 234 27.20 -4.65 -8.91
CA GLY A 234 27.30 -3.85 -7.69
C GLY A 234 26.41 -2.62 -7.70
N VAL A 235 26.61 -1.79 -6.68
CA VAL A 235 25.83 -0.57 -6.44
C VAL A 235 26.76 0.55 -5.99
N GLN A 236 26.47 1.77 -6.45
CA GLN A 236 27.05 3.00 -5.96
C GLN A 236 26.02 3.73 -5.09
N TYR A 237 26.42 4.21 -3.91
CA TYR A 237 25.53 4.94 -3.01
C TYR A 237 26.24 6.11 -2.31
N LEU A 238 25.45 7.10 -1.87
CA LEU A 238 25.89 8.23 -1.06
C LEU A 238 25.52 7.97 0.41
N HIS A 239 26.40 8.28 1.35
CA HIS A 239 26.17 8.07 2.77
C HIS A 239 25.99 9.39 3.54
N GLY A 240 24.87 9.52 4.25
CA GLY A 240 24.52 10.72 5.00
C GLY A 240 24.35 11.93 4.07
N ALA A 241 25.02 13.03 4.41
CA ALA A 241 25.04 14.25 3.60
C ALA A 241 26.28 14.35 2.69
N SER A 242 27.09 13.29 2.61
CA SER A 242 28.32 13.29 1.81
C SER A 242 28.03 13.18 0.32
N ASP A 243 28.80 13.93 -0.48
CA ASP A 243 28.86 13.76 -1.94
C ASP A 243 29.85 12.66 -2.35
N THR A 244 30.60 12.07 -1.39
CA THR A 244 31.49 10.94 -1.67
C THR A 244 30.67 9.68 -1.89
N SER A 245 30.80 9.13 -3.09
CA SER A 245 30.17 7.86 -3.43
C SER A 245 30.94 6.66 -2.89
N HIS A 246 30.21 5.67 -2.40
CA HIS A 246 30.73 4.38 -1.98
C HIS A 246 30.31 3.30 -2.98
N THR A 247 31.23 2.39 -3.29
CA THR A 247 30.99 1.25 -4.19
C THR A 247 31.02 -0.07 -3.42
N VAL A 248 30.03 -0.91 -3.69
CA VAL A 248 29.88 -2.26 -3.14
C VAL A 248 29.54 -3.23 -4.27
N HIS A 249 30.10 -4.43 -4.23
CA HIS A 249 29.93 -5.45 -5.27
C HIS A 249 29.06 -6.61 -4.80
N ALA A 250 28.26 -7.17 -5.71
CA ALA A 250 27.42 -8.33 -5.49
C ALA A 250 27.97 -9.53 -6.26
N ARG A 251 28.23 -10.65 -5.56
CA ARG A 251 28.67 -11.91 -6.18
C ARG A 251 27.55 -12.56 -6.97
N ARG A 252 26.32 -12.57 -6.42
CA ARG A 252 25.17 -13.24 -7.02
C ARG A 252 24.24 -12.27 -7.72
N GLU A 253 23.48 -11.48 -6.95
CA GLU A 253 22.43 -10.60 -7.48
C GLU A 253 22.30 -9.28 -6.70
N VAL A 254 21.92 -8.23 -7.42
CA VAL A 254 21.37 -6.99 -6.85
C VAL A 254 19.85 -7.11 -6.83
N LEU A 255 19.24 -6.85 -5.67
CA LEU A 255 17.79 -6.95 -5.45
C LEU A 255 17.23 -5.55 -5.18
N LEU A 256 16.48 -5.01 -6.14
CA LEU A 256 15.91 -3.66 -6.08
C LEU A 256 14.53 -3.71 -5.41
N CYS A 257 14.41 -3.06 -4.25
CA CYS A 257 13.23 -3.06 -3.38
C CYS A 257 12.84 -1.62 -2.96
N ALA A 258 13.06 -0.65 -3.82
CA ALA A 258 12.90 0.78 -3.53
C ALA A 258 11.46 1.28 -3.74
N GLY A 259 10.55 0.41 -4.19
CA GLY A 259 9.13 0.70 -4.40
C GLY A 259 8.84 1.36 -5.74
N ALA A 260 7.54 1.51 -6.05
CA ALA A 260 7.03 1.96 -7.35
C ALA A 260 7.51 3.34 -7.84
N ILE A 261 8.07 4.17 -6.96
CA ILE A 261 8.61 5.48 -7.35
C ILE A 261 10.13 5.41 -7.55
N ALA A 262 10.87 4.89 -6.57
CA ALA A 262 12.32 4.95 -6.58
C ALA A 262 12.97 3.82 -7.39
N SER A 263 12.35 2.63 -7.49
CA SER A 263 12.87 1.52 -8.29
C SER A 263 13.04 1.88 -9.78
N PRO A 264 12.01 2.37 -10.50
CA PRO A 264 12.19 2.78 -11.90
C PRO A 264 13.19 3.94 -12.02
N GLN A 265 13.20 4.87 -11.07
CA GLN A 265 14.14 5.99 -11.08
C GLN A 265 15.60 5.53 -10.98
N ILE A 266 15.89 4.55 -10.10
CA ILE A 266 17.22 3.96 -9.95
C ILE A 266 17.62 3.23 -11.24
N LEU A 267 16.72 2.42 -11.83
CA LEU A 267 16.98 1.74 -13.10
C LEU A 267 17.32 2.76 -14.21
N GLN A 268 16.51 3.81 -14.35
CA GLN A 268 16.73 4.87 -15.34
C GLN A 268 18.09 5.54 -15.15
N ARG A 269 18.46 5.95 -13.92
CA ARG A 269 19.81 6.50 -13.63
C ARG A 269 20.96 5.51 -13.88
N SER A 270 20.66 4.21 -13.85
CA SER A 270 21.62 3.13 -14.09
C SER A 270 21.76 2.76 -15.58
N GLY A 271 21.07 3.47 -16.48
CA GLY A 271 21.11 3.20 -17.91
C GLY A 271 20.14 2.11 -18.40
N VAL A 272 19.14 1.76 -17.58
CA VAL A 272 18.11 0.77 -17.91
C VAL A 272 16.75 1.48 -18.00
N GLY A 273 16.18 1.55 -19.19
CA GLY A 273 14.93 2.26 -19.44
C GLY A 273 14.79 2.67 -20.91
N ALA A 274 13.80 3.50 -21.23
CA ALA A 274 13.60 3.98 -22.60
C ALA A 274 14.81 4.77 -23.11
N ALA A 275 15.44 4.31 -24.19
CA ALA A 275 16.68 4.90 -24.73
C ALA A 275 16.57 6.42 -25.00
N ALA A 276 15.41 6.88 -25.48
CA ALA A 276 15.16 8.30 -25.73
C ALA A 276 15.21 9.15 -24.46
N LEU A 277 14.60 8.68 -23.36
CA LEU A 277 14.61 9.36 -22.06
C LEU A 277 16.03 9.41 -21.48
N LEU A 278 16.76 8.30 -21.56
CA LEU A 278 18.12 8.22 -21.04
C LEU A 278 19.08 9.17 -21.79
N LYS A 279 18.92 9.27 -23.11
CA LYS A 279 19.67 10.20 -23.95
C LYS A 279 19.42 11.67 -23.58
N GLN A 280 18.18 12.03 -23.24
CA GLN A 280 17.84 13.41 -22.82
C GLN A 280 18.58 13.86 -21.55
N HIS A 281 19.04 12.90 -20.73
CA HIS A 281 19.74 13.16 -19.49
C HIS A 281 21.23 12.78 -19.53
N ASP A 282 21.79 12.54 -20.72
CA ASP A 282 23.20 12.12 -20.91
C ASP A 282 23.59 10.89 -20.07
N ILE A 283 22.67 9.92 -19.96
CA ILE A 283 22.90 8.65 -19.28
C ILE A 283 23.27 7.60 -20.33
N PRO A 284 24.44 6.95 -20.21
CA PRO A 284 24.82 5.86 -21.10
C PRO A 284 23.80 4.71 -21.06
N LEU A 285 23.37 4.26 -22.22
CA LEU A 285 22.43 3.14 -22.35
C LEU A 285 23.13 1.82 -22.01
N VAL A 286 22.63 1.13 -21.00
CA VAL A 286 22.98 -0.27 -20.69
C VAL A 286 22.00 -1.21 -21.37
N HIS A 287 20.69 -0.94 -21.25
CA HIS A 287 19.65 -1.73 -21.90
C HIS A 287 18.42 -0.88 -22.16
N ASP A 288 17.95 -0.90 -23.41
CA ASP A 288 16.67 -0.30 -23.78
C ASP A 288 15.54 -1.19 -23.29
N LEU A 289 14.77 -0.66 -22.34
CA LEU A 289 13.65 -1.35 -21.70
C LEU A 289 12.53 -0.32 -21.46
N PRO A 290 11.69 -0.04 -22.47
CA PRO A 290 10.80 1.12 -22.46
C PRO A 290 9.70 1.07 -21.39
N GLY A 291 9.39 -0.12 -20.85
CA GLY A 291 8.45 -0.27 -19.74
C GLY A 291 8.91 0.32 -18.40
N VAL A 292 10.21 0.60 -18.21
CA VAL A 292 10.73 1.10 -16.92
C VAL A 292 10.19 2.49 -16.60
N GLY A 293 9.34 2.55 -15.59
CA GLY A 293 8.69 3.77 -15.12
C GLY A 293 7.31 4.00 -15.72
N GLU A 294 6.87 3.22 -16.70
CA GLU A 294 5.53 3.33 -17.29
C GLU A 294 4.52 2.47 -16.50
N ASN A 295 3.22 2.48 -16.85
CA ASN A 295 2.19 1.68 -16.16
C ASN A 295 2.06 2.01 -14.65
N LEU A 296 2.35 3.26 -14.26
CA LEU A 296 2.09 3.72 -12.89
C LEU A 296 0.58 3.68 -12.63
N GLN A 297 0.22 2.99 -11.55
CA GLN A 297 -1.14 2.81 -11.07
C GLN A 297 -1.23 3.21 -9.61
N ASP A 298 -2.39 3.68 -9.15
CA ASP A 298 -2.67 3.99 -7.76
C ASP A 298 -4.17 3.89 -7.49
N HIS A 299 -4.53 3.78 -6.22
CA HIS A 299 -5.89 3.97 -5.77
C HIS A 299 -6.12 5.45 -5.44
N LEU A 300 -7.18 6.00 -6.00
CA LEU A 300 -7.66 7.34 -5.70
C LEU A 300 -8.90 7.22 -4.80
N GLU A 301 -9.01 8.05 -3.78
CA GLU A 301 -10.11 8.08 -2.82
C GLU A 301 -10.66 9.50 -2.62
N MET A 302 -11.86 9.59 -2.08
CA MET A 302 -12.50 10.84 -1.64
C MET A 302 -13.08 10.69 -0.25
N TYR A 303 -13.24 11.81 0.46
CA TYR A 303 -13.77 11.82 1.82
C TYR A 303 -15.20 12.35 1.83
N LEU A 304 -16.13 11.44 2.08
CA LEU A 304 -17.53 11.80 2.32
C LEU A 304 -17.72 11.95 3.81
N GLN A 305 -17.95 13.20 4.23
CA GLN A 305 -17.94 13.62 5.63
C GLN A 305 -19.35 13.99 6.07
N TYR A 306 -19.72 13.56 7.27
CA TYR A 306 -21.01 13.83 7.87
C TYR A 306 -20.84 14.27 9.31
N GLU A 307 -21.69 15.18 9.76
CA GLU A 307 -21.85 15.47 11.18
C GLU A 307 -22.38 14.24 11.92
N CYS A 308 -22.05 14.11 13.20
CA CYS A 308 -22.55 13.08 14.08
C CYS A 308 -23.40 13.72 15.17
N LYS A 309 -24.70 13.38 15.22
CA LYS A 309 -25.67 13.89 16.20
C LYS A 309 -25.30 13.53 17.64
N GLU A 310 -24.73 12.34 17.82
CA GLU A 310 -24.34 11.80 19.11
C GLU A 310 -22.83 12.04 19.37
N PRO A 311 -22.42 12.29 20.62
CA PRO A 311 -21.03 12.59 20.96
C PRO A 311 -20.14 11.33 21.05
N VAL A 312 -20.26 10.43 20.07
CA VAL A 312 -19.59 9.10 20.04
C VAL A 312 -18.39 9.04 19.09
N SER A 313 -18.12 10.13 18.36
CA SER A 313 -16.97 10.22 17.46
C SER A 313 -15.65 10.47 18.21
N LEU A 314 -14.51 10.28 17.54
CA LEU A 314 -13.18 10.52 18.09
C LEU A 314 -12.79 12.01 18.13
N TYR A 315 -13.69 12.93 17.78
CA TYR A 315 -13.42 14.37 17.82
C TYR A 315 -12.76 14.85 19.13
N PRO A 316 -13.19 14.40 20.33
CA PRO A 316 -12.53 14.80 21.57
C PRO A 316 -11.05 14.39 21.65
N ALA A 317 -10.64 13.30 21.00
CA ALA A 317 -9.25 12.83 21.01
C ALA A 317 -8.30 13.78 20.26
N LEU A 318 -8.83 14.59 19.34
CA LEU A 318 -8.05 15.57 18.58
C LEU A 318 -7.65 16.78 19.41
N LYS A 319 -8.36 17.06 20.50
CA LYS A 319 -8.10 18.19 21.39
C LYS A 319 -6.76 18.00 22.09
N TRP A 320 -5.84 18.96 21.94
CA TRP A 320 -4.46 18.82 22.40
C TRP A 320 -4.33 18.47 23.89
N TRP A 321 -5.27 18.91 24.73
CA TRP A 321 -5.29 18.60 26.16
C TRP A 321 -5.69 17.16 26.49
N ASN A 322 -6.38 16.45 25.59
CA ASN A 322 -6.73 15.03 25.75
C ASN A 322 -5.61 14.09 25.28
N GLN A 323 -4.72 14.56 24.39
CA GLN A 323 -3.64 13.76 23.81
C GLN A 323 -2.62 13.22 24.84
N PRO A 324 -2.21 13.95 25.89
CA PRO A 324 -1.28 13.41 26.90
C PRO A 324 -1.81 12.17 27.62
N LYS A 325 -3.11 12.15 27.96
CA LYS A 325 -3.73 10.98 28.61
C LYS A 325 -3.77 9.78 27.68
N ILE A 326 -4.12 10.00 26.41
CA ILE A 326 -4.14 8.95 25.37
C ILE A 326 -2.74 8.38 25.16
N GLY A 327 -1.73 9.26 25.05
CA GLY A 327 -0.34 8.86 24.92
C GLY A 327 0.18 8.07 26.13
N ALA A 328 -0.18 8.49 27.35
CA ALA A 328 0.21 7.79 28.57
C ALA A 328 -0.44 6.39 28.67
N GLU A 329 -1.75 6.28 28.36
CA GLU A 329 -2.44 4.99 28.35
C GLU A 329 -1.79 4.02 27.34
N TRP A 330 -1.56 4.48 26.11
CA TRP A 330 -0.88 3.70 25.09
C TRP A 330 0.53 3.29 25.52
N LEU A 331 1.33 4.23 26.02
CA LEU A 331 2.74 3.98 26.36
C LEU A 331 2.90 2.94 27.47
N PHE A 332 2.06 3.01 28.50
CA PHE A 332 2.19 2.17 29.70
C PHE A 332 1.33 0.91 29.66
N LYS A 333 0.20 0.91 28.93
CA LYS A 333 -0.74 -0.23 28.90
C LYS A 333 -0.86 -0.89 27.54
N GLY A 334 -0.50 -0.19 26.45
CA GLY A 334 -0.72 -0.70 25.09
C GLY A 334 -2.20 -0.76 24.70
N THR A 335 -3.05 0.05 25.34
CA THR A 335 -4.51 0.05 25.16
C THR A 335 -5.05 1.43 24.79
N GLY A 336 -6.37 1.51 24.60
CA GLY A 336 -7.10 2.74 24.37
C GLY A 336 -6.97 3.26 22.94
N ILE A 337 -7.42 4.51 22.73
CA ILE A 337 -7.45 5.15 21.41
C ILE A 337 -6.08 5.13 20.73
N GLY A 338 -5.00 5.34 21.51
CA GLY A 338 -3.64 5.36 20.99
C GLY A 338 -3.20 4.04 20.33
N ALA A 339 -3.75 2.92 20.77
CA ALA A 339 -3.45 1.57 20.27
C ALA A 339 -4.23 1.18 19.00
N SER A 340 -5.10 2.06 18.48
CA SER A 340 -5.89 1.82 17.28
C SER A 340 -5.52 2.75 16.13
N ASN A 341 -5.55 2.22 14.90
CA ASN A 341 -5.42 2.99 13.66
C ASN A 341 -6.75 3.65 13.22
N GLN A 342 -7.85 3.36 13.89
CA GLN A 342 -9.21 3.89 13.66
C GLN A 342 -9.88 3.47 12.35
N PHE A 343 -9.30 2.51 11.61
CA PHE A 343 -9.84 1.92 10.39
C PHE A 343 -10.31 0.48 10.67
N GLU A 344 -11.35 0.32 11.49
CA GLU A 344 -11.77 -1.00 12.00
C GLU A 344 -13.09 -1.51 11.41
N GLY A 345 -13.68 -0.76 10.48
CA GLY A 345 -14.83 -1.17 9.70
C GLY A 345 -14.74 -0.59 8.29
N GLY A 346 -15.24 -1.34 7.32
CA GLY A 346 -15.17 -0.98 5.91
C GLY A 346 -15.96 -1.94 5.05
N GLY A 347 -15.65 -1.94 3.76
CA GLY A 347 -16.27 -2.86 2.82
C GLY A 347 -15.70 -2.78 1.42
N PHE A 348 -16.03 -3.77 0.61
CA PHE A 348 -15.77 -3.79 -0.82
C PHE A 348 -17.06 -4.12 -1.54
N ILE A 349 -17.43 -3.34 -2.55
CA ILE A 349 -18.64 -3.59 -3.32
C ILE A 349 -18.35 -3.53 -4.82
N ARG A 350 -19.20 -4.22 -5.58
CA ARG A 350 -19.40 -3.91 -6.99
C ARG A 350 -20.29 -2.68 -7.07
N SER A 351 -19.94 -1.69 -7.89
CA SER A 351 -20.84 -0.54 -8.11
C SER A 351 -21.93 -0.84 -9.14
N ARG A 352 -21.66 -1.77 -10.07
CA ARG A 352 -22.51 -2.16 -11.20
C ARG A 352 -22.35 -3.65 -11.53
N GLU A 353 -23.35 -4.21 -12.22
CA GLU A 353 -23.40 -5.64 -12.59
C GLU A 353 -22.31 -6.05 -13.58
N GLU A 354 -21.78 -5.09 -14.36
CA GLU A 354 -20.68 -5.31 -15.31
C GLU A 354 -19.37 -5.72 -14.64
N PHE A 355 -19.19 -5.39 -13.36
CA PHE A 355 -17.98 -5.77 -12.62
C PHE A 355 -18.10 -7.20 -12.10
N ALA A 356 -17.14 -8.06 -12.44
CA ALA A 356 -17.14 -9.45 -12.00
C ALA A 356 -16.78 -9.62 -10.50
N TRP A 357 -16.09 -8.65 -9.88
CA TRP A 357 -15.76 -8.62 -8.45
C TRP A 357 -15.63 -7.15 -7.97
N PRO A 358 -15.58 -6.87 -6.65
CA PRO A 358 -15.71 -5.51 -6.10
C PRO A 358 -14.74 -4.49 -6.68
N ASN A 359 -15.22 -3.36 -7.19
CA ASN A 359 -14.39 -2.28 -7.75
C ASN A 359 -14.32 -1.03 -6.84
N ILE A 360 -15.16 -0.93 -5.81
CA ILE A 360 -15.14 0.17 -4.85
C ILE A 360 -14.72 -0.34 -3.46
N GLN A 361 -13.80 0.36 -2.81
CA GLN A 361 -13.41 0.14 -1.42
C GLN A 361 -13.98 1.23 -0.51
N TYR A 362 -14.37 0.83 0.70
CA TYR A 362 -14.77 1.69 1.80
C TYR A 362 -13.82 1.50 2.99
N HIS A 363 -13.29 2.62 3.48
CA HIS A 363 -12.67 2.74 4.79
C HIS A 363 -13.52 3.66 5.65
N PHE A 364 -14.01 3.19 6.80
CA PHE A 364 -14.77 4.04 7.70
C PHE A 364 -13.93 4.57 8.85
N LEU A 365 -14.09 5.86 9.16
CA LEU A 365 -13.51 6.48 10.35
C LEU A 365 -14.59 7.19 11.17
N PRO A 366 -14.61 6.99 12.50
CA PRO A 366 -15.51 7.70 13.40
C PRO A 366 -14.98 9.12 13.72
N VAL A 367 -14.46 9.83 12.73
CA VAL A 367 -13.98 11.23 12.80
C VAL A 367 -14.01 11.86 11.41
N ALA A 368 -14.28 13.16 11.30
CA ALA A 368 -14.17 13.90 10.04
C ALA A 368 -12.85 14.69 9.99
N ILE A 369 -11.86 14.17 9.26
CA ILE A 369 -10.50 14.75 9.10
C ILE A 369 -9.97 14.52 7.69
N ASN A 370 -9.11 15.40 7.20
CA ASN A 370 -8.30 15.15 6.00
C ASN A 370 -7.00 14.39 6.36
N TYR A 371 -6.35 13.71 5.41
CA TYR A 371 -5.11 12.93 5.71
C TYR A 371 -3.96 13.80 6.21
N ASN A 372 -3.89 15.07 5.79
CA ASN A 372 -2.91 16.03 6.32
C ASN A 372 -3.17 16.42 7.79
N GLY A 373 -4.24 15.91 8.42
CA GLY A 373 -4.62 16.14 9.81
C GLY A 373 -5.40 17.42 10.05
N SER A 374 -5.79 18.16 9.00
CA SER A 374 -6.69 19.31 9.13
C SER A 374 -8.13 18.84 9.40
N ASN A 375 -8.79 19.50 10.36
CA ASN A 375 -10.19 19.28 10.67
C ASN A 375 -11.05 20.10 9.70
N ALA A 376 -12.01 19.45 9.04
CA ALA A 376 -12.99 20.17 8.22
C ALA A 376 -13.99 20.95 9.09
N VAL A 377 -14.30 20.46 10.31
CA VAL A 377 -15.28 21.06 11.24
C VAL A 377 -14.88 20.81 12.70
N GLU A 378 -15.07 21.80 13.58
CA GLU A 378 -14.89 21.67 15.04
C GLU A 378 -16.07 20.96 15.74
N ALA A 379 -16.54 19.83 15.19
CA ALA A 379 -17.70 19.11 15.69
C ALA A 379 -17.51 17.58 15.66
N HIS A 380 -18.40 16.86 16.34
CA HIS A 380 -18.51 15.42 16.16
C HIS A 380 -18.93 15.12 14.71
N GLY A 381 -18.22 14.19 14.08
CA GLY A 381 -18.46 13.77 12.71
C GLY A 381 -17.82 12.42 12.43
N PHE A 382 -18.16 11.84 11.30
CA PHE A 382 -17.59 10.60 10.79
C PHE A 382 -17.41 10.71 9.27
N GLN A 383 -16.62 9.81 8.68
CA GLN A 383 -16.40 9.81 7.25
C GLN A 383 -16.19 8.43 6.66
N CYS A 384 -16.49 8.32 5.37
CA CYS A 384 -16.08 7.21 4.53
C CYS A 384 -15.00 7.71 3.58
N HIS A 385 -13.84 7.04 3.57
CA HIS A 385 -12.94 7.13 2.43
C HIS A 385 -13.41 6.09 1.43
N VAL A 386 -13.72 6.54 0.22
CA VAL A 386 -14.28 5.70 -0.83
C VAL A 386 -13.56 5.98 -2.14
N GLY A 387 -13.26 4.93 -2.90
CA GLY A 387 -12.48 5.06 -4.12
C GLY A 387 -12.53 3.83 -5.00
N SER A 388 -12.16 4.03 -6.26
CA SER A 388 -12.01 2.94 -7.24
C SER A 388 -10.73 2.15 -6.97
N MET A 389 -10.85 0.83 -7.05
CA MET A 389 -9.77 -0.13 -6.86
C MET A 389 -9.11 -0.55 -8.16
N ARG A 390 -9.74 -0.32 -9.32
CA ARG A 390 -9.23 -0.81 -10.61
C ARG A 390 -9.38 0.23 -11.72
N SER A 391 -8.93 1.45 -11.44
CA SER A 391 -8.82 2.51 -12.43
C SER A 391 -8.02 2.04 -13.66
N PRO A 392 -8.53 2.23 -14.90
CA PRO A 392 -7.78 1.99 -16.12
C PRO A 392 -6.79 3.11 -16.46
N SER A 393 -6.82 4.26 -15.77
CA SER A 393 -5.85 5.34 -15.96
C SER A 393 -4.42 4.86 -15.68
N ARG A 394 -3.47 5.28 -16.53
CA ARG A 394 -2.05 4.91 -16.43
C ARG A 394 -1.16 6.12 -16.55
N GLY A 395 -0.19 6.16 -15.65
CA GLY A 395 0.82 7.20 -15.55
C GLY A 395 2.25 6.70 -15.75
N HIS A 396 3.20 7.54 -15.36
CA HIS A 396 4.62 7.23 -15.41
C HIS A 396 5.46 7.90 -14.31
N VAL A 397 6.63 7.33 -14.06
CA VAL A 397 7.73 7.88 -13.25
C VAL A 397 8.96 8.04 -14.14
N ARG A 398 9.46 9.26 -14.28
CA ARG A 398 10.61 9.58 -15.14
C ARG A 398 11.64 10.40 -14.38
N ILE A 399 12.92 10.07 -14.53
CA ILE A 399 14.02 10.89 -14.02
C ILE A 399 13.90 12.33 -14.54
N LYS A 400 14.28 13.29 -13.69
CA LYS A 400 14.48 14.71 -14.06
C LYS A 400 15.94 15.14 -14.00
N SER A 401 16.77 14.32 -13.36
CA SER A 401 18.15 14.62 -13.04
C SER A 401 18.93 13.33 -12.78
N ARG A 402 20.25 13.40 -12.98
CA ARG A 402 21.20 12.36 -12.59
C ARG A 402 21.51 12.37 -11.09
N ASP A 403 21.23 13.46 -10.38
CA ASP A 403 21.43 13.52 -8.93
C ASP A 403 20.39 12.65 -8.21
N PRO A 404 20.79 11.62 -7.45
CA PRO A 404 19.87 10.71 -6.77
C PRO A 404 19.06 11.37 -5.65
N ARG A 405 19.41 12.59 -5.23
CA ARG A 405 18.65 13.39 -4.24
C ARG A 405 17.48 14.14 -4.86
N ARG A 406 17.42 14.24 -6.19
CA ARG A 406 16.34 14.92 -6.90
C ARG A 406 15.18 13.97 -7.13
N HIS A 407 13.98 14.43 -6.79
CA HIS A 407 12.75 13.66 -7.02
C HIS A 407 12.50 13.47 -8.53
N PRO A 408 11.96 12.31 -8.94
CA PRO A 408 11.52 12.09 -10.32
C PRO A 408 10.28 12.94 -10.65
N ALA A 409 9.94 13.02 -11.92
CA ALA A 409 8.61 13.40 -12.38
C ALA A 409 7.67 12.23 -12.13
N ILE A 410 6.56 12.47 -11.45
CA ILE A 410 5.53 11.47 -11.15
C ILE A 410 4.24 11.99 -11.71
N LEU A 411 3.65 11.29 -12.66
CA LEU A 411 2.34 11.63 -13.21
C LEU A 411 1.49 10.37 -13.14
N PHE A 412 0.43 10.36 -12.35
CA PHE A 412 -0.50 9.24 -12.31
C PHE A 412 -1.48 9.27 -13.47
N ASN A 413 -1.74 10.47 -14.00
CA ASN A 413 -2.72 10.70 -15.04
C ASN A 413 -4.12 10.30 -14.54
N TYR A 414 -4.45 10.69 -13.31
CA TYR A 414 -5.71 10.36 -12.68
C TYR A 414 -6.90 10.82 -13.53
N MET A 415 -7.97 10.03 -13.56
CA MET A 415 -9.22 10.37 -14.25
C MET A 415 -9.08 10.59 -15.78
N ALA A 416 -8.05 10.01 -16.40
CA ALA A 416 -7.85 10.07 -17.85
C ALA A 416 -8.82 9.17 -18.63
N HIS A 417 -9.55 8.29 -17.95
CA HIS A 417 -10.48 7.35 -18.57
C HIS A 417 -11.91 7.55 -18.05
N GLU A 418 -12.91 7.34 -18.93
CA GLU A 418 -14.33 7.57 -18.63
C GLU A 418 -14.85 6.72 -17.45
N GLN A 419 -14.41 5.45 -17.37
CA GLN A 419 -14.73 4.55 -16.27
C GLN A 419 -14.42 5.15 -14.89
N ASP A 420 -13.33 5.91 -14.75
CA ASP A 420 -12.99 6.53 -13.46
C ASP A 420 -14.08 7.49 -12.99
N TRP A 421 -14.59 8.32 -13.90
CA TRP A 421 -15.67 9.27 -13.60
C TRP A 421 -16.95 8.56 -13.21
N HIS A 422 -17.32 7.49 -13.93
CA HIS A 422 -18.51 6.70 -13.61
C HIS A 422 -18.41 6.05 -12.22
N GLU A 423 -17.29 5.42 -11.92
CA GLU A 423 -17.08 4.77 -10.63
C GLU A 423 -17.11 5.76 -9.46
N PHE A 424 -16.53 6.95 -9.62
CA PHE A 424 -16.56 7.96 -8.56
C PHE A 424 -17.95 8.58 -8.36
N ARG A 425 -18.73 8.82 -9.42
CA ARG A 425 -20.12 9.26 -9.29
C ARG A 425 -20.97 8.20 -8.58
N ASP A 426 -20.79 6.94 -8.96
CA ASP A 426 -21.47 5.81 -8.31
C ASP A 426 -21.07 5.70 -6.84
N ALA A 427 -19.78 5.79 -6.53
CA ALA A 427 -19.27 5.76 -5.17
C ALA A 427 -19.93 6.84 -4.29
N ILE A 428 -20.05 8.08 -4.77
CA ILE A 428 -20.72 9.15 -4.03
C ILE A 428 -22.20 8.83 -3.79
N ARG A 429 -22.92 8.44 -4.85
CA ARG A 429 -24.37 8.16 -4.79
C ARG A 429 -24.68 6.96 -3.90
N ILE A 430 -23.92 5.87 -4.05
CA ILE A 430 -24.07 4.67 -3.24
C ILE A 430 -23.74 4.98 -1.77
N THR A 431 -22.69 5.74 -1.50
CA THR A 431 -22.37 6.13 -0.13
C THR A 431 -23.50 6.93 0.50
N ARG A 432 -24.09 7.89 -0.22
CA ARG A 432 -25.28 8.62 0.26
C ARG A 432 -26.45 7.68 0.53
N GLN A 433 -26.68 6.66 -0.29
CA GLN A 433 -27.72 5.65 -0.06
C GLN A 433 -27.47 4.82 1.20
N ILE A 434 -26.22 4.38 1.42
CA ILE A 434 -25.80 3.65 2.62
C ILE A 434 -25.97 4.53 3.86
N ILE A 435 -25.48 5.76 3.82
CA ILE A 435 -25.56 6.69 4.95
C ILE A 435 -27.02 6.97 5.34
N ASN A 436 -27.95 6.96 4.37
CA ASN A 436 -29.39 7.15 4.62
C ASN A 436 -30.14 5.92 5.18
N GLN A 437 -29.46 4.79 5.41
CA GLN A 437 -30.09 3.60 5.97
C GLN A 437 -30.44 3.74 7.47
N PRO A 438 -31.48 3.02 7.95
CA PRO A 438 -31.98 3.12 9.34
C PRO A 438 -30.92 2.98 10.44
N ALA A 439 -29.91 2.12 10.26
CA ALA A 439 -28.83 1.90 11.22
C ALA A 439 -28.07 3.18 11.58
N LEU A 440 -28.06 4.17 10.69
CA LEU A 440 -27.37 5.44 10.89
C LEU A 440 -28.31 6.59 11.27
N ASP A 441 -29.64 6.42 11.33
CA ASP A 441 -30.58 7.53 11.59
C ASP A 441 -30.31 8.25 12.94
N LYS A 442 -29.88 7.47 13.94
CA LYS A 442 -29.47 7.98 15.26
C LYS A 442 -28.20 8.84 15.19
N TYR A 443 -27.26 8.51 14.30
CA TYR A 443 -25.93 9.10 14.25
C TYR A 443 -25.79 10.18 13.17
N ARG A 444 -26.33 9.95 11.97
CA ARG A 444 -26.21 10.81 10.78
C ARG A 444 -26.76 12.21 11.03
N GLY A 445 -25.89 13.21 11.01
CA GLY A 445 -26.22 14.63 10.88
C GLY A 445 -26.18 15.10 9.42
N LYS A 446 -25.85 16.37 9.20
CA LYS A 446 -25.75 16.96 7.87
C LYS A 446 -24.54 16.40 7.10
N GLU A 447 -24.66 16.27 5.77
CA GLU A 447 -23.51 16.06 4.89
C GLU A 447 -22.63 17.33 4.86
N ILE A 448 -21.35 17.17 5.21
CA ILE A 448 -20.34 18.23 5.23
C ILE A 448 -19.65 18.32 3.87
N SER A 449 -19.27 17.17 3.30
CA SER A 449 -18.55 17.05 2.03
C SER A 449 -19.08 15.81 1.30
N PRO A 450 -19.46 15.88 0.01
CA PRO A 450 -19.35 17.03 -0.91
C PRO A 450 -20.38 18.16 -0.68
N GLY A 451 -21.40 17.94 0.14
CA GLY A 451 -22.49 18.90 0.38
C GLY A 451 -23.77 18.57 -0.41
N LEU A 452 -24.92 18.96 0.15
CA LEU A 452 -26.25 18.62 -0.37
C LEU A 452 -26.55 19.28 -1.72
N GLU A 453 -25.86 20.36 -2.07
CA GLU A 453 -25.97 21.08 -3.33
C GLU A 453 -25.28 20.37 -4.49
N CYS A 454 -24.37 19.43 -4.21
CA CYS A 454 -23.61 18.68 -5.20
C CYS A 454 -24.43 17.44 -5.65
N GLN A 455 -25.19 17.55 -6.73
CA GLN A 455 -26.17 16.54 -7.18
C GLN A 455 -25.96 16.08 -8.63
N SER A 456 -25.71 17.00 -9.55
CA SER A 456 -25.53 16.68 -10.98
C SER A 456 -24.19 16.00 -11.22
N ASP A 457 -24.07 15.25 -12.31
CA ASP A 457 -22.83 14.60 -12.73
C ASP A 457 -21.67 15.59 -12.84
N GLU A 458 -21.92 16.79 -13.37
CA GLU A 458 -20.92 17.85 -13.52
C GLU A 458 -20.45 18.38 -12.16
N GLN A 459 -21.37 18.53 -11.19
CA GLN A 459 -21.02 18.97 -9.84
C GLN A 459 -20.20 17.90 -9.11
N LEU A 460 -20.57 16.62 -9.26
CA LEU A 460 -19.85 15.49 -8.68
C LEU A 460 -18.44 15.38 -9.28
N ASP A 461 -18.32 15.52 -10.60
CA ASP A 461 -17.02 15.53 -11.28
C ASP A 461 -16.14 16.67 -10.79
N GLU A 462 -16.69 17.87 -10.67
CA GLU A 462 -15.92 19.02 -10.20
C GLU A 462 -15.47 18.84 -8.75
N PHE A 463 -16.31 18.23 -7.91
CA PHE A 463 -15.90 17.82 -6.57
C PHE A 463 -14.73 16.82 -6.62
N VAL A 464 -14.82 15.77 -7.44
CA VAL A 464 -13.75 14.77 -7.63
C VAL A 464 -12.45 15.45 -8.07
N ARG A 465 -12.50 16.33 -9.08
CA ARG A 465 -11.33 17.06 -9.59
C ARG A 465 -10.60 17.82 -8.49
N ASN A 466 -11.34 18.43 -7.58
CA ASN A 466 -10.79 19.30 -6.54
C ASN A 466 -10.40 18.57 -5.26
N HIS A 467 -11.06 17.45 -4.93
CA HIS A 467 -10.98 16.85 -3.60
C HIS A 467 -10.55 15.39 -3.55
N ALA A 468 -10.52 14.67 -4.67
CA ALA A 468 -9.98 13.32 -4.65
C ALA A 468 -8.47 13.35 -4.35
N GLU A 469 -8.01 12.40 -3.55
CA GLU A 469 -6.64 12.29 -3.05
C GLU A 469 -6.15 10.85 -3.21
N THR A 470 -4.83 10.67 -3.28
CA THR A 470 -4.24 9.32 -3.36
C THR A 470 -4.48 8.55 -2.06
N ALA A 471 -4.77 7.26 -2.17
CA ALA A 471 -4.75 6.33 -1.05
C ALA A 471 -3.34 5.78 -0.77
N TYR A 472 -2.33 6.33 -1.44
CA TYR A 472 -0.92 6.05 -1.27
C TYR A 472 -0.52 4.61 -1.63
N HIS A 473 -1.08 4.09 -2.72
CA HIS A 473 -0.90 2.74 -3.27
C HIS A 473 -0.24 2.70 -4.67
N PRO A 474 0.86 3.46 -4.94
CA PRO A 474 1.53 3.38 -6.23
C PRO A 474 2.14 2.01 -6.49
N CYS A 475 1.92 1.47 -7.70
CA CYS A 475 2.45 0.20 -8.19
C CYS A 475 2.67 0.20 -9.71
N GLY A 476 3.18 -0.92 -10.26
CA GLY A 476 3.18 -1.21 -11.71
C GLY A 476 4.31 -0.64 -12.57
N THR A 477 5.18 0.20 -12.00
CA THR A 477 6.25 0.89 -12.75
C THR A 477 7.41 0.02 -13.21
N CYS A 478 7.47 -1.22 -12.77
CA CYS A 478 8.40 -2.24 -13.22
C CYS A 478 7.64 -3.55 -13.45
N LYS A 479 6.47 -3.47 -14.11
CA LYS A 479 5.51 -4.58 -14.19
C LYS A 479 6.14 -5.91 -14.64
N MET A 480 5.73 -6.98 -13.99
CA MET A 480 6.03 -8.33 -14.45
C MET A 480 5.19 -8.70 -15.67
N GLY A 481 5.70 -9.62 -16.49
CA GLY A 481 5.00 -10.15 -17.66
C GLY A 481 5.96 -10.52 -18.78
N SER A 482 5.41 -10.77 -19.96
CA SER A 482 6.17 -11.17 -21.16
C SER A 482 5.92 -10.29 -22.39
N ASP A 483 5.08 -9.26 -22.29
CA ASP A 483 4.84 -8.31 -23.37
C ASP A 483 5.99 -7.27 -23.50
N GLU A 484 5.97 -6.48 -24.58
CA GLU A 484 7.02 -5.50 -24.91
C GLU A 484 7.24 -4.42 -23.83
N MET A 485 6.24 -4.20 -22.96
CA MET A 485 6.29 -3.23 -21.86
C MET A 485 6.59 -3.89 -20.51
N ALA A 486 6.77 -5.21 -20.45
CA ALA A 486 7.19 -5.89 -19.24
C ALA A 486 8.63 -5.54 -18.88
N VAL A 487 8.89 -5.30 -17.60
CA VAL A 487 10.22 -4.97 -17.07
C VAL A 487 10.88 -6.17 -16.43
N VAL A 488 10.09 -7.03 -15.80
CA VAL A 488 10.59 -8.24 -15.14
C VAL A 488 9.80 -9.49 -15.55
N ASP A 489 10.40 -10.67 -15.38
CA ASP A 489 9.69 -11.94 -15.44
C ASP A 489 8.86 -12.19 -14.16
N GLY A 490 8.12 -13.31 -14.13
CA GLY A 490 7.30 -13.72 -12.96
C GLY A 490 8.10 -14.02 -11.69
N GLU A 491 9.43 -14.01 -11.73
CA GLU A 491 10.32 -14.18 -10.58
C GLU A 491 11.09 -12.88 -10.25
N GLY A 492 10.68 -11.76 -10.85
CA GLY A 492 11.25 -10.44 -10.64
C GLY A 492 12.57 -10.19 -11.37
N ARG A 493 13.06 -11.10 -12.23
CA ARG A 493 14.32 -10.91 -12.98
C ARG A 493 14.12 -9.88 -14.08
N VAL A 494 14.99 -8.88 -14.14
CA VAL A 494 14.89 -7.82 -15.15
C VAL A 494 15.20 -8.38 -16.53
N HIS A 495 14.29 -8.14 -17.48
CA HIS A 495 14.42 -8.64 -18.85
C HIS A 495 15.72 -8.16 -19.51
N GLY A 496 16.37 -9.07 -20.24
CA GLY A 496 17.62 -8.81 -20.96
C GLY A 496 18.86 -8.51 -20.10
N LEU A 497 18.76 -8.64 -18.78
CA LEU A 497 19.85 -8.42 -17.83
C LEU A 497 20.07 -9.64 -16.92
N GLN A 498 21.29 -9.73 -16.36
CA GLN A 498 21.69 -10.80 -15.46
C GLN A 498 22.05 -10.23 -14.09
N GLY A 499 21.80 -11.00 -13.03
CA GLY A 499 22.19 -10.61 -11.67
C GLY A 499 21.38 -9.44 -11.10
N LEU A 500 20.19 -9.17 -11.64
CA LEU A 500 19.32 -8.07 -11.19
C LEU A 500 17.87 -8.53 -11.10
N ARG A 501 17.25 -8.27 -9.94
CA ARG A 501 15.80 -8.42 -9.74
C ARG A 501 15.17 -7.16 -9.20
N VAL A 502 13.89 -6.94 -9.51
CA VAL A 502 13.01 -5.99 -8.81
C VAL A 502 12.01 -6.79 -7.99
N VAL A 503 11.90 -6.48 -6.70
CA VAL A 503 11.02 -7.18 -5.75
C VAL A 503 10.37 -6.15 -4.84
N ASP A 504 9.31 -5.52 -5.33
CA ASP A 504 8.46 -4.59 -4.58
C ASP A 504 7.13 -4.36 -5.33
N ALA A 505 6.30 -3.43 -4.87
CA ALA A 505 5.00 -3.13 -5.49
C ALA A 505 5.09 -2.68 -6.97
N SER A 506 6.24 -2.22 -7.45
CA SER A 506 6.44 -1.85 -8.86
C SER A 506 6.19 -3.00 -9.82
N ILE A 507 6.33 -4.26 -9.38
CA ILE A 507 6.21 -5.42 -10.28
C ILE A 507 4.76 -5.84 -10.53
N MET A 508 3.79 -5.33 -9.77
CA MET A 508 2.38 -5.69 -9.94
C MET A 508 1.90 -5.32 -11.36
N PRO A 509 1.43 -6.26 -12.20
CA PRO A 509 1.06 -5.94 -13.57
C PRO A 509 -0.22 -5.10 -13.62
N LEU A 510 -1.17 -5.43 -12.76
CA LEU A 510 -2.38 -4.67 -12.47
C LEU A 510 -2.46 -4.46 -10.96
N ILE A 511 -2.91 -3.30 -10.51
CA ILE A 511 -3.16 -3.07 -9.08
C ILE A 511 -4.21 -4.06 -8.53
N ILE A 512 -4.02 -4.48 -7.28
CA ILE A 512 -4.97 -5.37 -6.57
C ILE A 512 -6.08 -4.58 -5.88
N THR A 513 -7.23 -5.20 -5.69
CA THR A 513 -8.35 -4.72 -4.87
C THR A 513 -7.99 -4.82 -3.39
N GLY A 514 -7.47 -3.72 -2.85
CA GLY A 514 -7.08 -3.61 -1.45
C GLY A 514 -5.76 -2.87 -1.22
N ASN A 515 -5.36 -2.71 0.04
CA ASN A 515 -4.13 -2.02 0.39
C ASN A 515 -2.89 -2.87 0.02
N LEU A 516 -1.85 -2.25 -0.55
CA LEU A 516 -0.75 -3.00 -1.18
C LEU A 516 0.27 -3.63 -0.21
N ASN A 517 0.24 -3.28 1.07
CA ASN A 517 1.32 -3.68 1.99
C ASN A 517 1.40 -5.21 2.17
N ALA A 518 0.25 -5.87 2.41
CA ALA A 518 0.22 -7.33 2.57
C ALA A 518 0.69 -8.03 1.29
N THR A 519 0.21 -7.60 0.13
CA THR A 519 0.59 -8.15 -1.19
C THR A 519 2.07 -7.94 -1.47
N THR A 520 2.64 -6.80 -1.09
CA THR A 520 4.08 -6.52 -1.24
C THR A 520 4.92 -7.44 -0.36
N ILE A 521 4.47 -7.73 0.86
CA ILE A 521 5.13 -8.70 1.76
C ILE A 521 5.02 -10.11 1.17
N MET A 522 3.85 -10.49 0.65
CA MET A 522 3.61 -11.77 -0.02
C MET A 522 4.54 -11.97 -1.22
N ILE A 523 4.66 -10.96 -2.09
CA ILE A 523 5.61 -10.95 -3.22
C ILE A 523 7.04 -11.20 -2.72
N GLY A 524 7.45 -10.49 -1.67
CA GLY A 524 8.78 -10.66 -1.06
C GLY A 524 9.01 -12.07 -0.51
N GLU A 525 8.01 -12.66 0.15
CA GLU A 525 8.08 -14.02 0.69
C GLU A 525 8.17 -15.09 -0.41
N LYS A 526 7.36 -14.95 -1.46
CA LYS A 526 7.33 -15.90 -2.59
C LYS A 526 8.63 -15.87 -3.38
N ILE A 527 9.10 -14.69 -3.77
CA ILE A 527 10.34 -14.54 -4.54
C ILE A 527 11.57 -14.90 -3.69
N ALA A 528 11.53 -14.70 -2.36
CA ALA A 528 12.61 -15.14 -1.48
C ALA A 528 12.85 -16.66 -1.56
N ASP A 529 11.80 -17.48 -1.66
CA ASP A 529 11.95 -18.93 -1.80
C ASP A 529 12.56 -19.30 -3.16
N ASN A 530 12.19 -18.61 -4.26
CA ASN A 530 12.83 -18.76 -5.57
C ASN A 530 14.33 -18.46 -5.54
N ILE A 531 14.73 -17.30 -4.98
CA ILE A 531 16.14 -16.90 -4.88
C ILE A 531 16.97 -17.93 -4.09
N ARG A 532 16.35 -18.60 -3.12
CA ARG A 532 16.98 -19.61 -2.28
C ARG A 532 16.94 -21.02 -2.86
N GLY A 533 16.36 -21.21 -4.06
CA GLY A 533 16.18 -22.53 -4.66
C GLY A 533 15.27 -23.45 -3.85
N ARG A 534 14.33 -22.89 -3.08
CA ARG A 534 13.32 -23.66 -2.34
C ARG A 534 12.15 -23.98 -3.25
N GLN A 535 11.51 -25.12 -3.01
CA GLN A 535 10.24 -25.42 -3.65
C GLN A 535 9.18 -24.40 -3.21
N PRO A 536 8.30 -23.95 -4.13
CA PRO A 536 7.16 -23.12 -3.75
C PRO A 536 6.32 -23.79 -2.66
N LEU A 537 5.69 -22.99 -1.80
CA LEU A 537 4.75 -23.52 -0.82
C LEU A 537 3.61 -24.27 -1.55
N PRO A 538 3.07 -25.34 -0.94
CA PRO A 538 1.95 -26.07 -1.52
C PRO A 538 0.78 -25.14 -1.80
N ARG A 539 0.21 -25.28 -3.00
CA ARG A 539 -1.00 -24.57 -3.42
C ARG A 539 -2.12 -24.79 -2.39
N SER A 540 -2.85 -23.72 -2.05
CA SER A 540 -3.96 -23.79 -1.11
C SER A 540 -5.19 -24.46 -1.74
N GLU A 541 -5.91 -25.25 -0.95
CA GLU A 541 -7.22 -25.81 -1.30
C GLU A 541 -8.39 -24.94 -0.80
N ALA A 542 -8.10 -23.81 -0.15
CA ALA A 542 -9.15 -22.91 0.32
C ALA A 542 -9.96 -22.35 -0.86
N ASP A 543 -11.28 -22.40 -0.73
CA ASP A 543 -12.20 -21.78 -1.67
C ASP A 543 -12.29 -20.27 -1.43
N TYR A 544 -12.79 -19.53 -2.41
CA TYR A 544 -13.06 -18.11 -2.31
C TYR A 544 -14.32 -17.77 -3.09
N PHE A 545 -14.94 -16.67 -2.70
CA PHE A 545 -16.19 -16.22 -3.28
C PHE A 545 -15.99 -15.66 -4.69
N VAL A 546 -16.84 -16.08 -5.61
CA VAL A 546 -17.01 -15.51 -6.95
C VAL A 546 -18.48 -15.18 -7.11
N ALA A 547 -18.79 -13.94 -7.51
CA ALA A 547 -20.16 -13.46 -7.57
C ALA A 547 -21.02 -14.19 -8.62
N GLY A 548 -20.44 -14.50 -9.79
CA GLY A 548 -21.19 -15.06 -10.93
C GLY A 548 -22.36 -14.16 -11.32
N ASP A 549 -23.54 -14.75 -11.56
CA ASP A 549 -24.76 -14.02 -11.95
C ASP A 549 -25.51 -13.39 -10.75
N ARG A 550 -24.90 -13.35 -9.56
CA ARG A 550 -25.55 -12.73 -8.40
C ARG A 550 -25.69 -11.22 -8.61
N PRO A 551 -26.88 -10.64 -8.32
CA PRO A 551 -27.08 -9.20 -8.40
C PRO A 551 -26.11 -8.47 -7.46
N VAL A 552 -25.76 -7.24 -7.80
CA VAL A 552 -24.88 -6.39 -6.99
C VAL A 552 -25.46 -6.10 -5.62
N ARG A 553 -26.78 -5.90 -5.55
CA ARG A 553 -27.52 -5.56 -4.33
C ARG A 553 -28.90 -6.21 -4.31
N GLY A 554 -29.36 -6.55 -3.12
CA GLY A 554 -30.78 -6.86 -2.86
C GLY A 554 -31.65 -5.61 -2.79
N GLU A 555 -32.95 -5.78 -2.53
CA GLU A 555 -33.84 -4.64 -2.24
C GLU A 555 -33.35 -3.91 -0.99
N PRO A 556 -33.05 -2.59 -1.08
CA PRO A 556 -32.72 -1.80 0.09
C PRO A 556 -33.89 -1.77 1.06
N LEU A 557 -33.61 -1.79 2.37
CA LEU A 557 -34.64 -1.72 3.40
C LEU A 557 -35.32 -0.33 3.50
N ARG A 558 -34.91 0.63 2.66
CA ARG A 558 -35.52 1.94 2.48
C ARG A 558 -35.41 2.37 1.02
N ALA A 559 -36.57 2.60 0.38
CA ALA A 559 -36.69 3.29 -0.91
C ALA A 559 -36.95 4.78 -0.69
#